data_AF-A0A5N4C0P2-F1
#
_entry.id   AF-A0A5N4C0P2-F1
#
_cell.length_a   1.000
_cell.length_b   1.000
_cell.length_c   1.000
_cell.angle_alpha   90.00
_cell.angle_beta   90.00
_cell.angle_gamma   90.00
#
_symmetry.space_group_name_H-M   'P 1'
#
loop_
_entity.id
_entity.type
_entity.pdbx_description
1 polymer ?
#
loop_
_entity_poly.entity_id
_entity_poly.type
_entity_poly.pdbx_seq_one_letter_code
_entity_poly.pdbx_strand_id
1 'polypeptide(L)'
;MGDKRGVKKGAALRSSPNLAEVKKKGRMKKLNQAAEQDLIVGLQGLDLNLEARTLFGTGLVFDEQLNEFHCLWDDSFPEGPERLHAIKEQLIQEGLLDRCVSFQARFAEKEELMLVHR
;
A
#
# COMPACT_ATOMS: atom_id res chain seq x y z
N MET A 1 45.91 -54.84 23.70
CA MET A 1 47.26 -54.43 23.28
C MET A 1 47.17 -53.88 21.87
N GLY A 2 47.66 -52.64 21.69
CA GLY A 2 47.61 -51.87 20.44
C GLY A 2 48.20 -52.60 19.24
N ASP A 3 47.63 -52.41 18.06
CA ASP A 3 47.82 -51.26 17.16
C ASP A 3 49.18 -51.31 16.44
N LYS A 4 49.15 -51.64 15.14
CA LYS A 4 50.08 -51.12 14.15
C LYS A 4 49.35 -50.80 12.83
N ARG A 5 49.22 -49.49 12.62
CA ARG A 5 48.84 -48.76 11.41
C ARG A 5 49.75 -49.00 10.20
N GLY A 6 49.15 -48.91 9.00
CA GLY A 6 49.75 -48.56 7.70
C GLY A 6 48.62 -48.31 6.67
N VAL A 7 48.08 -47.11 6.50
CA VAL A 7 48.49 -45.95 5.66
C VAL A 7 48.20 -46.10 4.14
N LYS A 8 47.08 -45.46 3.74
CA LYS A 8 46.79 -44.53 2.61
C LYS A 8 46.81 -45.00 1.13
N LYS A 9 45.73 -44.67 0.40
CA LYS A 9 45.54 -43.58 -0.63
C LYS A 9 44.32 -43.98 -1.50
N GLY A 10 43.43 -43.13 -2.01
CA GLY A 10 43.36 -41.68 -2.12
C GLY A 10 41.91 -41.25 -2.39
N ALA A 11 41.60 -39.99 -2.10
CA ALA A 11 40.28 -39.40 -2.25
C ALA A 11 39.90 -39.27 -3.74
N ALA A 12 38.70 -39.72 -4.10
CA ALA A 12 38.10 -39.45 -5.40
C ALA A 12 37.89 -37.94 -5.54
N LEU A 13 38.65 -37.31 -6.46
CA LEU A 13 38.41 -35.94 -6.89
C LEU A 13 36.98 -35.85 -7.45
N ARG A 14 36.13 -35.03 -6.84
CA ARG A 14 34.87 -34.62 -7.45
C ARG A 14 35.20 -33.81 -8.70
N SER A 15 35.02 -34.42 -9.87
CA SER A 15 35.11 -33.75 -11.17
C SER A 15 34.07 -32.63 -11.22
N SER A 16 34.51 -31.39 -11.45
CA SER A 16 33.62 -30.27 -11.74
C SER A 16 32.91 -30.53 -13.07
N PRO A 17 31.60 -30.30 -13.18
CA PRO A 17 30.84 -30.59 -14.39
C PRO A 17 31.41 -29.80 -15.57
N ASN A 18 31.55 -30.47 -16.71
CA ASN A 18 32.15 -29.91 -17.91
C ASN A 18 31.28 -28.75 -18.42
N LEU A 19 31.90 -27.65 -18.87
CA LEU A 19 31.21 -26.48 -19.44
C LEU A 19 30.21 -26.87 -20.54
N ALA A 20 30.51 -27.93 -21.32
CA ALA A 20 29.62 -28.48 -22.32
C ALA A 20 28.34 -29.12 -21.73
N GLU A 21 28.44 -29.76 -20.57
CA GLU A 21 27.31 -30.36 -19.85
C GLU A 21 26.42 -29.30 -19.21
N VAL A 22 27.03 -28.23 -18.67
CA VAL A 22 26.30 -27.07 -18.13
C VAL A 22 25.58 -26.32 -19.26
N LYS A 23 26.25 -26.11 -20.41
CA LYS A 23 25.62 -25.49 -21.59
C LYS A 23 24.49 -26.34 -22.17
N LYS A 24 24.59 -27.67 -22.13
CA LYS A 24 23.51 -28.58 -22.54
C LYS A 24 22.30 -28.48 -21.60
N LYS A 25 22.53 -28.29 -20.29
CA LYS A 25 21.47 -28.03 -19.28
C LYS A 25 20.82 -26.65 -19.40
N GLY A 26 21.56 -25.64 -19.88
CA GLY A 26 21.06 -24.28 -20.08
C GLY A 26 20.31 -24.04 -21.40
N ARG A 27 20.14 -25.07 -22.24
CA ARG A 27 19.40 -24.93 -23.50
C ARG A 27 17.91 -24.86 -23.19
N MET A 28 17.38 -23.63 -23.10
CA MET A 28 15.94 -23.39 -23.02
C MET A 28 15.25 -24.15 -24.16
N LYS A 29 14.31 -25.04 -23.81
CA LYS A 29 13.44 -25.66 -24.81
C LYS A 29 12.59 -24.54 -25.40
N LYS A 30 12.51 -24.46 -26.74
CA LYS A 30 11.51 -23.62 -27.40
C LYS A 30 10.14 -24.01 -26.85
N LEU A 31 9.41 -23.02 -26.37
CA LEU A 31 8.04 -23.23 -25.91
C LEU A 31 7.21 -23.72 -27.09
N ASN A 32 6.21 -24.54 -26.83
CA ASN A 32 5.29 -24.92 -27.89
C ASN A 32 4.44 -23.70 -28.26
N GLN A 33 3.95 -23.67 -29.49
CA GLN A 33 3.21 -22.52 -30.02
C GLN A 33 1.95 -22.21 -29.21
N ALA A 34 1.34 -23.23 -28.59
CA ALA A 34 0.19 -23.06 -27.70
C ALA A 34 0.55 -22.32 -26.40
N ALA A 35 1.63 -22.71 -25.72
CA ALA A 35 2.10 -22.05 -24.50
C ALA A 35 2.60 -20.64 -24.77
N GLU A 36 3.20 -20.40 -25.95
CA GLU A 36 3.54 -19.04 -26.38
C GLU A 36 2.28 -18.19 -26.56
N GLN A 37 1.22 -18.73 -27.19
CA GLN A 37 -0.05 -18.01 -27.32
C GLN A 37 -0.75 -17.78 -25.98
N ASP A 38 -0.77 -18.76 -25.08
CA ASP A 38 -1.34 -18.61 -23.74
C ASP A 38 -0.61 -17.51 -22.94
N LEU A 39 0.72 -17.45 -23.06
CA LEU A 39 1.53 -16.38 -22.48
C LEU A 39 1.20 -15.01 -23.10
N ILE A 40 1.06 -14.93 -24.42
CA ILE A 40 0.70 -13.69 -25.11
C ILE A 40 -0.69 -13.20 -24.65
N VAL A 41 -1.68 -14.09 -24.58
CA VAL A 41 -3.04 -13.76 -24.12
C VAL A 41 -3.03 -13.33 -22.65
N GLY A 42 -2.27 -14.00 -21.79
CA GLY A 42 -2.11 -13.62 -20.38
C GLY A 42 -1.46 -12.24 -20.19
N LEU A 43 -0.59 -11.83 -21.11
CA LEU A 43 0.08 -10.53 -21.08
C LEU A 43 -0.75 -9.41 -21.75
N GLN A 44 -1.69 -9.72 -22.63
CA GLN A 44 -2.54 -8.73 -23.33
C GLN A 44 -3.42 -7.91 -22.38
N GLY A 45 -3.74 -8.43 -21.19
CA GLY A 45 -4.51 -7.71 -20.16
C GLY A 45 -3.66 -6.84 -19.22
N LEU A 46 -2.33 -6.87 -19.35
CA LEU A 46 -1.43 -6.07 -18.51
C LEU A 46 -1.19 -4.72 -19.18
N ASP A 47 -1.94 -3.72 -18.76
CA ASP A 47 -1.64 -2.34 -19.10
C ASP A 47 -0.50 -1.82 -18.19
N LEU A 48 0.72 -1.84 -18.72
CA LEU A 48 1.92 -1.32 -18.04
C LEU A 48 1.93 0.22 -17.97
N ASN A 49 1.05 0.88 -18.73
CA ASN A 49 0.78 2.32 -18.69
C ASN A 49 -0.51 2.64 -17.94
N LEU A 50 -1.10 1.67 -17.22
CA LEU A 50 -2.07 1.98 -16.20
C LEU A 50 -1.33 2.68 -15.06
N GLU A 51 -0.99 3.94 -15.30
CA GLU A 51 -0.81 4.91 -14.24
C GLU A 51 -2.11 4.81 -13.45
N ALA A 52 -2.06 4.10 -12.32
CA ALA A 52 -3.10 4.17 -11.33
C ALA A 52 -3.28 5.66 -11.10
N ARG A 53 -4.37 6.25 -11.64
CA ARG A 53 -4.58 7.69 -11.64
C ARG A 53 -4.29 8.16 -10.24
N THR A 54 -3.18 8.87 -10.06
CA THR A 54 -2.79 9.33 -8.74
C THR A 54 -3.95 10.17 -8.27
N LEU A 55 -4.67 9.70 -7.24
CA LEU A 55 -5.79 10.45 -6.71
C LEU A 55 -5.18 11.73 -6.12
N PHE A 56 -5.40 12.85 -6.81
CA PHE A 56 -4.94 14.15 -6.40
C PHE A 56 -6.13 14.96 -5.91
N GLY A 57 -5.95 15.70 -4.83
CA GLY A 57 -6.99 16.53 -4.23
C GLY A 57 -6.97 16.44 -2.72
N THR A 58 -7.43 17.52 -2.09
CA THR A 58 -7.57 17.60 -0.63
C THR A 58 -9.04 17.42 -0.30
N GLY A 59 -9.37 16.37 0.47
CA GLY A 59 -10.70 16.20 1.02
C GLY A 59 -10.96 17.18 2.15
N LEU A 60 -12.15 17.76 2.17
CA LEU A 60 -12.61 18.69 3.19
C LEU A 60 -13.98 18.25 3.69
N VAL A 61 -14.13 18.14 5.01
CA VAL A 61 -15.39 17.78 5.67
C VAL A 61 -15.77 18.92 6.58
N PHE A 62 -16.98 19.45 6.40
CA PHE A 62 -17.63 20.31 7.37
C PHE A 62 -18.91 19.62 7.82
N ASP A 63 -19.08 19.50 9.13
CA ASP A 63 -20.33 19.03 9.72
C ASP A 63 -21.09 20.24 10.28
N GLU A 64 -22.28 20.50 9.74
CA GLU A 64 -23.10 21.62 10.16
C GLU A 64 -23.65 21.43 11.58
N GLN A 65 -23.82 20.18 12.02
CA GLN A 65 -24.31 19.86 13.38
C GLN A 65 -23.32 20.30 14.45
N LEU A 66 -22.03 20.40 14.12
CA LEU A 66 -21.03 20.91 15.06
C LEU A 66 -21.26 22.38 15.42
N ASN A 67 -22.01 23.14 14.61
CA ASN A 67 -22.36 24.53 14.93
C ASN A 67 -23.53 24.64 15.92
N GLU A 68 -24.19 23.54 16.27
CA GLU A 68 -25.30 23.56 17.23
C GLU A 68 -24.82 23.51 18.68
N PHE A 69 -23.60 22.99 18.90
CA PHE A 69 -23.04 22.82 20.23
C PHE A 69 -22.42 24.12 20.73
N HIS A 70 -22.87 24.55 21.91
CA HIS A 70 -22.27 25.63 22.68
C HIS A 70 -22.50 25.38 24.18
N CYS A 71 -21.68 26.02 25.02
CA CYS A 71 -21.85 25.95 26.45
C CYS A 71 -23.10 26.74 26.89
N LEU A 72 -24.05 26.09 27.59
CA LEU A 72 -25.32 26.72 28.00
C LEU A 72 -25.23 27.52 29.30
N TRP A 73 -24.11 27.44 30.02
CA TRP A 73 -23.96 28.02 31.35
C TRP A 73 -22.73 28.92 31.50
N ASP A 74 -21.92 29.06 30.46
CA ASP A 74 -20.75 29.94 30.43
C ASP A 74 -20.67 30.60 29.05
N ASP A 75 -21.09 31.85 28.98
CA ASP A 75 -21.08 32.67 27.75
C ASP A 75 -19.65 33.04 27.32
N SER A 76 -18.65 32.87 28.20
CA SER A 76 -17.23 33.14 27.89
C SER A 76 -16.45 31.86 27.58
N PHE A 77 -17.15 30.73 27.39
CA PHE A 77 -16.49 29.47 27.09
C PHE A 77 -15.77 29.55 25.72
N PRO A 78 -14.49 29.17 25.65
CA PRO A 78 -13.70 29.35 24.43
C PRO A 78 -14.08 28.38 23.30
N GLU A 79 -14.85 27.33 23.58
CA GLU A 79 -15.32 26.36 22.59
C GLU A 79 -16.75 26.72 22.18
N GLY A 80 -16.96 26.98 20.89
CA GLY A 80 -18.23 27.43 20.36
C GLY A 80 -18.27 27.43 18.84
N PRO A 81 -19.47 27.63 18.26
CA PRO A 81 -19.70 27.54 16.81
C PRO A 81 -18.90 28.59 16.02
N GLU A 82 -18.57 29.71 16.63
CA GLU A 82 -17.77 30.79 16.04
C GLU A 82 -16.40 30.28 15.55
N ARG A 83 -15.83 29.28 16.22
CA ARG A 83 -14.54 28.68 15.83
C ARG A 83 -14.62 28.05 14.44
N LEU A 84 -15.67 27.27 14.18
CA LEU A 84 -15.86 26.60 12.89
C LEU A 84 -16.27 27.61 11.82
N HIS A 85 -17.09 28.59 12.17
CA HIS A 85 -17.48 29.65 11.25
C HIS A 85 -16.27 30.47 10.77
N ALA A 86 -15.42 30.90 11.70
CA ALA A 86 -14.21 31.67 11.37
C ALA A 86 -13.26 30.89 10.45
N ILE A 87 -13.06 29.58 10.71
CA ILE A 87 -12.25 28.73 9.83
C ILE A 87 -12.86 28.64 8.43
N LYS A 88 -14.18 28.40 8.33
CA LYS A 88 -14.88 28.30 7.04
C LYS A 88 -14.80 29.62 6.26
N GLU A 89 -15.04 30.74 6.93
CA GLU A 89 -14.97 32.07 6.30
C GLU A 89 -13.56 32.38 5.80
N GLN A 90 -12.53 32.10 6.60
CA GLN A 90 -11.14 32.28 6.19
C GLN A 90 -10.79 31.40 4.97
N LEU A 91 -11.25 30.15 4.93
CA LEU A 91 -11.03 29.27 3.78
C LEU A 91 -11.73 29.76 2.50
N ILE A 92 -12.87 30.45 2.64
CA ILE A 92 -13.57 31.10 1.51
C ILE A 92 -12.79 32.33 1.05
N GLN A 93 -12.38 33.20 1.97
CA GLN A 93 -11.65 34.43 1.66
C GLN A 93 -10.32 34.14 0.92
N GLU A 94 -9.64 33.06 1.28
CA GLU A 94 -8.40 32.61 0.65
C GLU A 94 -8.63 31.79 -0.64
N GLY A 95 -9.89 31.55 -1.03
CA GLY A 95 -10.24 30.74 -2.21
C GLY A 95 -9.76 29.28 -2.12
N LEU A 96 -9.57 28.77 -0.90
CA LEU A 96 -9.11 27.40 -0.66
C LEU A 96 -10.26 26.40 -0.72
N LEU A 97 -11.47 26.84 -0.36
CA LEU A 97 -12.65 25.98 -0.32
C LEU A 97 -12.96 25.37 -1.69
N ASP A 98 -12.86 26.17 -2.76
CA ASP A 98 -13.13 25.74 -4.15
C ASP A 98 -12.09 24.76 -4.72
N ARG A 99 -10.92 24.66 -4.06
CA ARG A 99 -9.83 23.75 -4.46
C ARG A 99 -9.95 22.37 -3.81
N CYS A 100 -10.82 22.25 -2.81
CA CYS A 100 -11.02 21.03 -2.04
C CYS A 100 -12.19 20.21 -2.55
N VAL A 101 -12.13 18.90 -2.30
CA VAL A 101 -13.26 17.98 -2.55
C VAL A 101 -14.08 17.90 -1.27
N SER A 102 -15.32 18.39 -1.30
CA SER A 102 -16.22 18.35 -0.14
C SER A 102 -16.77 16.94 0.09
N PHE A 103 -16.70 16.46 1.33
CA PHE A 103 -17.27 15.19 1.77
C PHE A 103 -18.30 15.42 2.86
N GLN A 104 -19.31 14.55 2.90
CA GLN A 104 -20.30 14.54 3.98
C GLN A 104 -19.71 13.87 5.23
N ALA A 105 -19.99 14.47 6.39
CA ALA A 105 -19.68 13.86 7.67
C ALA A 105 -20.55 12.62 7.91
N ARG A 106 -20.02 11.67 8.68
CA ARG A 106 -20.75 10.50 9.17
C ARG A 106 -20.54 10.35 10.66
N PHE A 107 -21.50 9.74 11.35
CA PHE A 107 -21.31 9.36 12.74
C PHE A 107 -20.28 8.23 12.87
N ALA A 108 -19.54 8.26 13.97
CA ALA A 108 -18.73 7.13 14.40
C ALA A 108 -19.66 6.04 14.94
N GLU A 109 -19.46 4.81 14.50
CA GLU A 109 -20.20 3.66 15.01
C GLU A 109 -19.77 3.34 16.44
N LYS A 110 -20.64 2.66 17.19
CA LYS A 110 -20.33 2.28 18.57
C LYS A 110 -19.07 1.43 18.61
N GLU A 111 -18.95 0.48 17.70
CA GLU A 111 -17.81 -0.43 17.57
C GLU A 111 -16.51 0.33 17.30
N GLU A 112 -16.55 1.42 16.51
CA GLU A 112 -15.41 2.29 16.24
C GLU A 112 -15.01 3.10 17.50
N LEU A 113 -15.98 3.64 18.23
CA LEU A 113 -15.72 4.36 19.49
C LEU A 113 -15.11 3.43 20.55
N MET A 114 -15.56 2.18 20.62
CA MET A 114 -15.08 1.16 21.55
C MET A 114 -13.63 0.70 21.27
N LEU A 115 -13.02 1.10 20.16
CA LEU A 115 -11.60 0.84 19.90
C LEU A 115 -10.69 1.61 20.86
N VAL A 116 -11.15 2.76 21.38
CA VAL A 116 -10.37 3.64 22.26
C VAL A 116 -11.11 4.04 23.55
N HIS A 117 -12.42 3.80 23.64
CA HIS A 117 -13.24 4.00 24.83
C HIS A 117 -13.80 2.67 25.36
N ARG A 118 -14.13 2.61 26.65
CA ARG A 118 -14.70 1.42 27.32
C ARG A 118 -16.16 1.65 27.68
#